data_AF-A0A842RPH2-F1
#
_entry.id   AF-A0A842RPH2-F1
#
_cell.length_a   1.000
_cell.length_b   1.000
_cell.length_c   1.000
_cell.angle_alpha   90.00
_cell.angle_beta   90.00
_cell.angle_gamma   90.00
#
_symmetry.space_group_name_H-M   'P 1'
#
loop_
_entity.id
_entity.type
_entity.pdbx_description
1 polymer ?
#
loop_
_entity_poly.entity_id
_entity_poly.type
_entity_poly.pdbx_seq_one_letter_code
_entity_poly.pdbx_strand_id
1 'polypeptide(L)'
;MKKENQNEKSFKKAQVERDNGLNVNYDKNELDEFLPHLMEEITSRKKSISIDSVDYEVEQQESLNKEEKGQEEVCLDNLRNPKAIDFIRRCSNSNQAIEILDYLLKREEISSKEFIQYRKIIEQENGLSNLIEKSGGFKKPGYYLRKYYNKNIKKDQSLKSNEN
;
A
#
# COMPACT_ATOMS: atom_id res chain seq x y z
N MET A 1 24.03 3.50 53.73
CA MET A 1 24.64 4.17 52.57
C MET A 1 23.54 4.58 51.61
N LYS A 2 23.22 5.87 51.54
CA LYS A 2 22.28 6.43 50.55
C LYS A 2 23.05 6.52 49.23
N LYS A 3 22.62 5.79 48.20
CA LYS A 3 23.14 5.99 46.83
C LYS A 3 22.28 7.06 46.15
N GLU A 4 22.99 8.01 45.58
CA GLU A 4 22.51 9.29 45.09
C GLU A 4 21.58 9.16 43.89
N ASN A 5 20.66 10.13 43.83
CA ASN A 5 19.74 10.42 42.75
C ASN A 5 20.40 10.28 41.37
N GLN A 6 19.89 9.36 40.56
CA GLN A 6 20.04 9.47 39.12
C GLN A 6 19.21 10.69 38.69
N ASN A 7 19.87 11.82 38.44
CA ASN A 7 19.29 12.93 37.70
C ASN A 7 18.96 12.38 36.30
N GLU A 8 17.73 11.95 36.09
CA GLU A 8 17.19 11.65 34.76
C GLU A 8 17.21 12.96 33.98
N LYS A 9 18.31 13.21 33.28
CA LYS A 9 18.43 14.33 32.36
C LYS A 9 17.40 14.09 31.23
N SER A 10 16.25 14.73 31.33
CA SER A 10 15.16 14.61 30.37
C SER A 10 15.36 15.55 29.19
N PHE A 11 15.11 15.07 27.97
CA PHE A 11 15.13 15.90 26.77
C PHE A 11 14.12 17.05 26.86
N LYS A 12 14.51 18.22 26.39
CA LYS A 12 13.53 19.28 26.14
C LYS A 12 12.67 18.87 24.96
N LYS A 13 11.35 19.07 25.09
CA LYS A 13 10.43 18.75 23.99
C LYS A 13 10.74 19.65 22.80
N ALA A 14 10.94 19.04 21.63
CA ALA A 14 11.18 19.76 20.39
C ALA A 14 10.02 20.72 20.07
N GLN A 15 10.37 21.91 19.60
CA GLN A 15 9.40 22.91 19.14
C GLN A 15 9.09 22.63 17.67
N VAL A 16 7.82 22.39 17.37
CA VAL A 16 7.34 22.08 16.02
C VAL A 16 6.48 23.25 15.56
N GLU A 17 6.96 23.98 14.57
CA GLU A 17 6.20 25.00 13.85
C GLU A 17 5.57 24.32 12.63
N ARG A 18 4.25 24.41 12.48
CA ARG A 18 3.51 23.69 11.42
C ARG A 18 3.18 24.55 10.20
N ASP A 19 3.51 25.83 10.24
CA ASP A 19 3.00 26.80 9.27
C ASP A 19 3.71 26.69 7.91
N ASN A 20 4.93 26.14 7.84
CA ASN A 20 5.73 25.96 6.62
C ASN A 20 6.38 24.55 6.55
N GLY A 21 5.60 23.50 6.78
CA GLY A 21 6.07 22.12 6.83
C GLY A 21 6.57 21.68 8.23
N LEU A 22 7.02 20.43 8.38
CA LEU A 22 7.50 19.90 9.66
C LEU A 22 8.93 20.40 9.95
N ASN A 23 9.08 21.69 10.28
CA ASN A 23 10.35 22.22 10.76
C ASN A 23 10.52 21.88 12.24
N VAL A 24 11.54 21.07 12.55
CA VAL A 24 11.89 20.67 13.92
C VAL A 24 13.14 21.44 14.33
N ASN A 25 12.99 22.38 15.26
CA ASN A 25 14.13 23.08 15.85
C ASN A 25 14.71 22.28 17.02
N TYR A 26 16.04 22.20 17.11
CA TYR A 26 16.76 21.47 18.15
C TYR A 26 17.95 22.26 18.68
N ASP A 27 18.28 22.09 19.97
CA ASP A 27 19.46 22.68 20.58
C ASP A 27 20.68 21.81 20.30
N LYS A 28 21.66 22.35 19.56
CA LYS A 28 22.87 21.62 19.20
C LYS A 28 23.68 21.20 20.43
N ASN A 29 23.75 22.06 21.45
CA ASN A 29 24.52 21.78 22.65
C ASN A 29 23.91 20.61 23.44
N GLU A 30 22.58 20.48 23.41
CA GLU A 30 21.86 19.34 23.98
C GLU A 30 22.28 18.05 23.25
N LEU A 31 22.24 18.04 21.91
CA LEU A 31 22.66 16.86 21.15
C LEU A 31 24.15 16.52 21.33
N ASP A 32 25.02 17.51 21.50
CA ASP A 32 26.44 17.28 21.78
C ASP A 32 26.65 16.63 23.16
N GLU A 33 25.83 16.99 24.17
CA GLU A 33 25.86 16.33 25.49
C GLU A 33 25.32 14.89 25.46
N PHE A 34 24.20 14.67 24.77
CA PHE A 34 23.49 13.38 24.82
C PHE A 34 23.87 12.39 23.73
N LEU A 35 24.29 12.89 22.55
CA LEU A 35 24.58 12.10 21.34
C LEU A 35 25.88 12.55 20.66
N PRO A 36 27.02 12.62 21.37
CA PRO A 36 28.27 13.21 20.86
C PRO A 36 28.79 12.50 19.60
N HIS A 37 28.69 11.17 19.54
CA HIS A 37 29.15 10.41 18.38
C HIS A 37 28.28 10.63 17.14
N LEU A 38 26.97 10.81 17.31
CA LEU A 38 26.07 11.14 16.21
C LEU A 38 26.37 12.54 15.67
N MET A 39 26.59 13.49 16.57
CA MET A 39 26.97 14.85 16.19
C MET A 39 28.33 14.90 15.49
N GLU A 40 29.30 14.09 15.94
CA GLU A 40 30.56 13.92 15.24
C GLU A 40 30.36 13.34 13.83
N GLU A 41 29.51 12.31 13.67
CA GLU A 41 29.20 11.70 12.38
C GLU A 41 28.53 12.68 11.41
N ILE A 42 27.52 13.43 11.89
CA ILE A 42 26.83 14.45 11.10
C ILE A 42 27.81 15.56 10.68
N THR A 43 28.64 16.05 11.61
CA THR A 43 29.58 17.15 11.35
C THR A 43 30.70 16.70 10.42
N SER A 44 31.22 15.47 10.61
CA SER A 44 32.29 14.91 9.79
C SER A 44 31.81 14.37 8.44
N ARG A 45 30.48 14.26 8.23
CA ARG A 45 29.85 13.73 7.01
C ARG A 45 30.44 12.39 6.55
N LYS A 46 30.90 11.55 7.48
CA LYS A 46 31.59 10.28 7.18
C LYS A 46 30.76 9.35 6.29
N LYS A 47 29.42 9.40 6.40
CA LYS A 47 28.47 8.66 5.56
C LYS A 47 27.25 9.52 5.26
N SER A 48 27.29 10.26 4.14
CA SER A 48 26.14 11.02 3.64
C SER A 48 25.59 10.42 2.35
N ILE A 49 24.27 10.42 2.21
CA ILE A 49 23.57 10.09 0.95
C ILE A 49 22.91 11.38 0.47
N SER A 50 23.11 11.73 -0.81
CA SER A 50 22.39 12.84 -1.44
C SER A 50 20.95 12.44 -1.69
N ILE A 51 20.02 13.31 -1.33
CA ILE A 51 18.62 13.18 -1.76
C ILE A 51 18.46 14.17 -2.91
N ASP A 52 18.37 13.64 -4.12
CA ASP A 52 18.33 14.47 -5.33
C ASP A 52 16.94 15.11 -5.56
N SER A 53 15.89 14.54 -4.96
CA SER A 53 14.52 15.05 -5.05
C SER A 53 13.68 14.61 -3.87
N VAL A 54 12.85 15.52 -3.38
CA VAL A 54 11.82 15.24 -2.35
C VAL A 54 10.48 15.33 -3.05
N ASP A 55 9.75 14.22 -3.07
CA ASP A 55 8.45 14.14 -3.73
C ASP A 55 7.37 14.65 -2.76
N TYR A 56 7.01 15.93 -2.89
CA TYR A 56 5.99 16.58 -2.05
C TYR A 56 4.55 16.18 -2.43
N GLU A 57 4.38 15.39 -3.50
CA GLU A 57 3.05 14.99 -3.98
C GLU A 57 2.27 14.18 -2.94
N VAL A 58 2.94 13.45 -2.05
CA VAL A 58 2.29 12.60 -1.03
C VAL A 58 1.40 13.41 -0.07
N GLU A 59 1.73 14.67 0.21
CA GLU A 59 0.94 15.55 1.10
C GLU A 59 -0.25 16.23 0.39
N GLN A 60 -0.15 16.50 -0.92
CA GLN A 60 -1.24 17.09 -1.71
C GLN A 60 -2.21 16.04 -2.27
N GLN A 61 -1.75 14.80 -2.39
CA GLN A 61 -2.54 13.69 -2.88
C GLN A 61 -3.78 13.48 -1.99
N GLU A 62 -3.73 13.52 -0.65
CA GLU A 62 -4.93 13.24 0.18
C GLU A 62 -6.16 14.11 -0.14
N SER A 63 -5.97 15.36 -0.56
CA SER A 63 -7.06 16.31 -0.86
C SER A 63 -7.50 16.33 -2.33
N LEU A 64 -6.59 16.05 -3.28
CA LEU A 64 -6.89 16.02 -4.73
C LEU A 64 -7.28 14.64 -5.27
N ASN A 65 -7.02 13.60 -4.49
CA ASN A 65 -7.22 12.18 -4.81
C ASN A 65 -8.67 11.72 -5.06
N LYS A 66 -9.67 12.60 -5.16
CA LYS A 66 -11.06 12.19 -5.41
C LYS A 66 -11.43 12.15 -6.88
N GLU A 67 -10.74 12.90 -7.76
CA GLU A 67 -11.31 13.22 -9.06
C GLU A 67 -10.57 12.60 -10.26
N GLU A 68 -9.29 12.23 -10.15
CA GLU A 68 -8.52 11.61 -11.26
C GLU A 68 -8.11 10.13 -11.02
N LYS A 69 -8.68 9.49 -9.99
CA LYS A 69 -8.33 8.13 -9.51
C LYS A 69 -9.03 6.95 -10.19
N GLY A 70 -9.54 7.11 -11.39
CA GLY A 70 -10.56 6.20 -11.92
C GLY A 70 -10.12 4.74 -12.16
N GLN A 71 -8.83 4.45 -12.41
CA GLN A 71 -8.43 3.13 -12.93
C GLN A 71 -7.16 2.51 -12.33
N GLU A 72 -6.13 3.28 -11.97
CA GLU A 72 -4.87 2.73 -11.44
C GLU A 72 -4.98 2.31 -9.96
N GLU A 73 -5.65 3.08 -9.09
CA GLU A 73 -5.86 2.68 -7.68
C GLU A 73 -6.87 1.53 -7.52
N VAL A 74 -8.00 1.57 -8.25
CA VAL A 74 -8.96 0.46 -8.28
C VAL A 74 -8.29 -0.84 -8.72
N CYS A 75 -7.28 -0.73 -9.59
CA CYS A 75 -6.47 -1.87 -9.99
C CYS A 75 -5.60 -2.39 -8.85
N LEU A 76 -4.89 -1.54 -8.10
CA LEU A 76 -4.05 -1.96 -6.97
C LEU A 76 -4.87 -2.56 -5.81
N ASP A 77 -6.07 -2.04 -5.56
CA ASP A 77 -6.97 -2.56 -4.52
C ASP A 77 -7.34 -4.02 -4.75
N ASN A 78 -7.60 -4.43 -5.99
CA ASN A 78 -7.90 -5.84 -6.32
C ASN A 78 -6.70 -6.79 -6.15
N LEU A 79 -5.49 -6.25 -6.03
CA LEU A 79 -4.27 -7.02 -5.74
C LEU A 79 -4.05 -7.11 -4.22
N ARG A 80 -4.27 -6.00 -3.50
CA ARG A 80 -4.06 -5.91 -2.05
C ARG A 80 -5.20 -6.53 -1.24
N ASN A 81 -6.43 -6.39 -1.70
CA ASN A 81 -7.64 -6.88 -1.04
C ASN A 81 -8.61 -7.51 -2.05
N PRO A 82 -8.31 -8.73 -2.55
CA PRO A 82 -9.18 -9.41 -3.51
C PRO A 82 -10.54 -9.73 -2.89
N LYS A 83 -11.62 -9.42 -3.61
CA LYS A 83 -13.00 -9.74 -3.21
C LYS A 83 -13.39 -11.13 -3.68
N ALA A 84 -14.55 -11.62 -3.23
CA ALA A 84 -15.09 -12.93 -3.63
C ALA A 84 -15.07 -13.15 -5.16
N ILE A 85 -15.46 -12.13 -5.92
CA ILE A 85 -15.49 -12.20 -7.39
C ILE A 85 -14.10 -12.41 -8.00
N ASP A 86 -13.03 -11.93 -7.36
CA ASP A 86 -11.66 -12.11 -7.85
C ASP A 86 -11.19 -13.56 -7.78
N PHE A 87 -11.72 -14.32 -6.81
CA PHE A 87 -11.49 -15.76 -6.68
C PHE A 87 -12.39 -16.54 -7.65
N ILE A 88 -13.67 -16.20 -7.75
CA ILE A 88 -14.61 -16.85 -8.68
C ILE A 88 -14.12 -16.78 -10.12
N ARG A 89 -13.52 -15.66 -10.53
CA ARG A 89 -12.92 -15.47 -11.87
C ARG A 89 -11.77 -16.43 -12.22
N ARG A 90 -11.30 -17.25 -11.28
CA ARG A 90 -10.29 -18.31 -11.51
C ARG A 90 -10.89 -19.72 -11.54
N CYS A 91 -12.13 -19.89 -11.14
CA CYS A 91 -12.77 -21.19 -11.05
C CYS A 91 -13.09 -21.70 -12.46
N SER A 92 -12.78 -22.97 -12.74
CA SER A 92 -13.06 -23.58 -14.04
C SER A 92 -14.45 -24.20 -14.13
N ASN A 93 -15.09 -24.45 -12.98
CA ASN A 93 -16.36 -25.16 -12.87
C ASN A 93 -17.12 -24.72 -11.61
N SER A 94 -18.45 -24.91 -11.62
CA SER A 94 -19.36 -24.38 -10.60
C SER A 94 -19.08 -24.90 -9.19
N ASN A 95 -18.67 -26.17 -9.06
CA ASN A 95 -18.33 -26.76 -7.75
C ASN A 95 -17.17 -26.03 -7.07
N GLN A 96 -16.09 -25.72 -7.82
CA GLN A 96 -14.97 -24.95 -7.29
C GLN A 96 -15.41 -23.56 -6.82
N ALA A 97 -16.30 -22.90 -7.58
CA ALA A 97 -16.79 -21.58 -7.22
C ALA A 97 -17.63 -21.62 -5.93
N ILE A 98 -18.44 -22.67 -5.74
CA ILE A 98 -19.22 -22.87 -4.51
C ILE A 98 -18.30 -23.17 -3.32
N GLU A 99 -17.29 -24.02 -3.48
CA GLU A 99 -16.30 -24.30 -2.42
C GLU A 99 -15.54 -23.04 -1.99
N ILE A 100 -15.15 -22.20 -2.94
CA ILE A 100 -14.54 -20.89 -2.67
C ILE A 100 -15.50 -20.02 -1.86
N LEU A 101 -16.77 -19.93 -2.27
CA LEU A 101 -17.77 -19.14 -1.56
C LEU A 101 -18.03 -19.66 -0.13
N ASP A 102 -18.09 -20.98 0.07
CA ASP A 102 -18.21 -21.60 1.39
C ASP A 102 -17.02 -21.26 2.28
N TYR A 103 -15.80 -21.29 1.71
CA TYR A 103 -14.59 -20.91 2.42
C TYR A 103 -14.61 -19.44 2.85
N LEU A 104 -15.03 -18.54 1.96
CA LEU A 104 -15.14 -17.11 2.25
C LEU A 104 -16.22 -16.81 3.28
N LEU A 105 -17.36 -17.54 3.25
CA LEU A 105 -18.42 -17.41 4.24
C LEU A 105 -17.94 -17.85 5.63
N LYS A 106 -17.20 -18.97 5.73
CA LYS A 106 -16.63 -19.44 7.00
C LYS A 106 -15.64 -18.46 7.61
N ARG A 107 -14.98 -17.65 6.78
CA ARG A 107 -14.04 -16.60 7.22
C ARG A 107 -14.72 -15.25 7.44
N GLU A 108 -16.04 -15.19 7.29
CA GLU A 108 -16.83 -13.95 7.42
C GLU A 108 -16.39 -12.84 6.44
N GLU A 109 -15.73 -13.21 5.33
CA GLU A 109 -15.31 -12.26 4.28
C GLU A 109 -16.46 -11.91 3.32
N ILE A 110 -17.52 -12.72 3.32
CA ILE A 110 -18.80 -12.42 2.67
C ILE A 110 -19.96 -12.67 3.63
N SER A 111 -21.04 -11.91 3.46
CA SER A 111 -22.26 -12.12 4.21
C SER A 111 -23.04 -13.35 3.70
N SER A 112 -23.88 -13.94 4.56
CA SER A 112 -24.76 -15.05 4.15
C SER A 112 -25.71 -14.64 3.01
N LYS A 113 -26.09 -13.37 2.93
CA LYS A 113 -26.93 -12.84 1.84
C LYS A 113 -26.18 -12.87 0.50
N GLU A 114 -24.93 -12.39 0.48
CA GLU A 114 -24.08 -12.42 -0.71
C GLU A 114 -23.80 -13.86 -1.16
N PHE A 115 -23.49 -14.76 -0.21
CA PHE A 115 -23.30 -16.18 -0.50
C PHE A 115 -24.51 -16.78 -1.24
N ILE A 116 -25.72 -16.58 -0.71
CA ILE A 116 -26.96 -17.12 -1.33
C ILE A 116 -27.16 -16.53 -2.74
N GLN A 117 -26.89 -15.24 -2.93
CA GLN A 117 -27.02 -14.59 -4.23
C GLN A 117 -26.04 -15.17 -5.24
N TYR A 118 -24.76 -15.26 -4.90
CA TYR A 118 -23.74 -15.83 -5.80
C TYR A 118 -24.03 -17.29 -6.13
N ARG A 119 -24.41 -18.09 -5.12
CA ARG A 119 -24.75 -19.50 -5.31
C ARG A 119 -25.90 -19.66 -6.30
N LYS A 120 -26.99 -18.90 -6.16
CA LYS A 120 -28.12 -18.91 -7.10
C LYS A 120 -27.69 -18.58 -8.54
N ILE A 121 -26.78 -17.61 -8.71
CA ILE A 121 -26.26 -17.26 -10.04
C ILE A 121 -25.41 -18.39 -10.61
N ILE A 122 -24.53 -19.00 -9.82
CA ILE A 122 -23.62 -20.06 -10.28
C ILE A 122 -24.35 -21.35 -10.63
N GLU A 123 -25.44 -21.67 -9.93
CA GLU A 123 -26.28 -22.86 -10.17
C GLU A 123 -27.15 -22.74 -11.43
N GLN A 124 -27.30 -21.54 -12.01
CA GLN A 124 -27.98 -21.36 -13.30
C GLN A 124 -27.17 -21.93 -14.46
N GLU A 125 -27.85 -22.26 -15.56
CA GLU A 125 -27.20 -22.70 -16.78
C GLU A 125 -26.24 -21.61 -17.31
N ASN A 126 -24.97 -21.98 -17.52
CA ASN A 126 -23.88 -21.05 -17.87
C ASN A 126 -23.68 -19.88 -16.90
N GLY A 127 -24.22 -19.97 -15.69
CA GLY A 127 -24.23 -18.89 -14.71
C GLY A 127 -22.84 -18.45 -14.27
N LEU A 128 -21.95 -19.42 -14.03
CA LEU A 128 -20.54 -19.15 -13.71
C LEU A 128 -19.83 -18.39 -14.85
N SER A 129 -19.92 -18.89 -16.09
CA SER A 129 -19.27 -18.25 -17.24
C SER A 129 -19.79 -16.82 -17.45
N ASN A 130 -21.10 -16.63 -17.38
CA ASN A 130 -21.73 -15.32 -17.49
C ASN A 130 -21.27 -14.36 -16.39
N LEU A 131 -21.17 -14.83 -15.15
CA LEU A 131 -20.69 -14.05 -14.01
C LEU A 131 -19.22 -13.63 -14.20
N ILE A 132 -18.38 -14.55 -14.69
CA ILE A 132 -16.96 -14.30 -14.98
C ILE A 132 -16.81 -13.26 -16.09
N GLU A 133 -17.54 -13.40 -17.19
CA GLU A 133 -17.50 -12.46 -18.32
C GLU A 133 -17.93 -11.06 -17.91
N LYS A 134 -19.06 -10.93 -17.20
CA LYS A 134 -19.54 -9.65 -16.67
C LYS A 134 -18.53 -8.99 -15.72
N SER A 135 -17.74 -9.79 -15.03
CA SER A 135 -16.74 -9.32 -14.05
C SER A 135 -15.35 -9.07 -14.67
N GLY A 136 -15.26 -9.00 -16.00
CA GLY A 136 -14.03 -8.70 -16.73
C GLY A 136 -13.24 -9.92 -17.20
N GLY A 137 -13.90 -11.08 -17.29
CA GLY A 137 -13.37 -12.31 -17.90
C GLY A 137 -12.47 -13.16 -16.99
N PHE A 138 -12.13 -14.35 -17.48
CA PHE A 138 -11.38 -15.37 -16.75
C PHE A 138 -9.93 -14.94 -16.45
N LYS A 139 -9.50 -15.07 -15.18
CA LYS A 139 -8.14 -14.74 -14.74
C LYS A 139 -7.21 -15.94 -14.95
N LYS A 140 -6.64 -16.03 -16.16
CA LYS A 140 -5.62 -17.04 -16.52
C LYS A 140 -4.41 -17.03 -15.55
N PRO A 141 -3.70 -18.16 -15.35
CA PRO A 141 -2.44 -18.18 -14.60
C PRO A 141 -1.50 -17.04 -15.01
N GLY A 142 -0.85 -16.38 -14.05
CA GLY A 142 -0.02 -15.19 -14.29
C GLY A 142 -0.79 -13.90 -14.60
N TYR A 143 -2.11 -13.85 -14.37
CA TYR A 143 -2.94 -12.65 -14.63
C TYR A 143 -2.38 -11.39 -13.97
N TYR A 144 -2.05 -11.46 -12.67
CA TYR A 144 -1.54 -10.29 -11.95
C TYR A 144 -0.16 -9.86 -12.46
N LEU A 145 0.72 -10.79 -12.80
CA LEU A 145 2.02 -10.48 -13.39
C LEU A 145 1.87 -9.70 -14.71
N ARG A 146 1.00 -10.19 -15.61
CA ARG A 146 0.74 -9.53 -16.89
C ARG A 146 0.06 -8.17 -16.73
N LYS A 147 -0.87 -8.06 -15.77
CA LYS A 147 -1.68 -6.85 -15.60
C LYS A 147 -0.93 -5.72 -14.88
N TYR A 148 -0.10 -6.05 -13.90
CA TYR A 148 0.53 -5.07 -13.01
C TYR A 148 2.03 -4.93 -13.21
N TYR A 149 2.77 -6.04 -13.30
CA TYR A 149 4.23 -5.99 -13.32
C TYR A 149 4.80 -5.64 -14.71
N ASN A 150 4.26 -6.21 -15.79
CA ASN A 150 4.78 -5.96 -17.13
C ASN A 150 4.47 -4.55 -17.68
N LYS A 151 3.49 -3.85 -17.11
CA LYS A 151 3.17 -2.47 -17.49
C LYS A 151 4.21 -1.48 -16.97
N ASN A 152 4.67 -1.67 -15.74
CA ASN A 152 5.62 -0.76 -15.11
C ASN A 152 7.00 -0.82 -15.78
N ILE A 153 7.45 -2.02 -16.20
CA ILE A 153 8.71 -2.20 -16.94
C ILE A 153 8.73 -1.41 -18.26
N LYS A 154 7.59 -1.33 -18.97
CA LYS A 154 7.50 -0.57 -20.22
C LYS A 154 7.44 0.95 -19.99
N LYS A 155 6.79 1.40 -18.92
CA LYS A 155 6.72 2.82 -18.52
C LYS A 155 8.12 3.34 -18.17
N ASP A 156 8.89 2.56 -17.41
CA ASP A 156 10.28 2.90 -17.03
C ASP A 156 11.24 2.93 -18.23
N GLN A 157 11.03 2.08 -19.24
CA GLN A 157 11.86 2.07 -20.45
C GLN A 157 11.55 3.25 -21.39
N SER A 158 10.29 3.70 -21.47
CA SER A 158 9.91 4.86 -22.29
C SER A 158 10.35 6.20 -21.72
N LEU A 159 10.49 6.30 -20.39
CA LEU A 159 11.03 7.50 -19.73
C LEU A 159 12.52 7.66 -20.03
N LYS A 160 13.29 6.56 -20.03
CA LYS A 160 14.74 6.56 -20.31
C LYS A 160 15.10 6.83 -21.78
N SER A 161 14.19 6.64 -22.73
CA SER A 161 14.45 6.88 -24.15
C SER A 161 14.19 8.32 -24.60
N ASN A 162 13.55 9.16 -23.77
CA ASN A 162 13.23 10.56 -24.09
C ASN A 162 14.24 11.56 -23.49
N GLU A 163 15.29 11.07 -22.82
CA GLU A 163 16.36 11.89 -22.23
C GLU A 163 17.65 11.92 -23.09
N ASN A 164 17.61 11.45 -24.34
CA ASN A 164 18.72 11.52 -25.29
C ASN A 164 18.36 12.31 -26.54
#